data_AF-A0A4R4RS77-F1
#
_entry.id   AF-A0A4R4RS77-F1
#
_cell.length_a   1.000
_cell.length_b   1.000
_cell.length_c   1.000
_cell.angle_alpha   90.00
_cell.angle_beta   90.00
_cell.angle_gamma   90.00
#
_symmetry.space_group_name_H-M   'P 1'
#
loop_
_entity.id
_entity.type
_entity.pdbx_description
1 polymer ?
#
loop_
_entity_poly.entity_id
_entity_poly.type
_entity_poly.pdbx_seq_one_letter_code
_entity_poly.pdbx_strand_id
1 'polypeptide(L)'
;MRDFGGIVERSPVRVVRPASAGEVAGAVREAAAEGLEVVPRGLGHSTYGQSLTSGVSLDLRGLTGVEAGAGRAVAAAGTTWREVLAATLPHGLAPPVLTDYLDLTVGGTLSAGGVGGTSHVHGTQARNVAALDVVADGALVTCSPAVRPDLFDAVRGGRGRHGVITGAALRLVPAPERVLCCTVPCRDAEDVLRVQREVRADDISGRAVPSEDGWRFEVKAVLYGGGEPPPGTAETEQLPFHDFCDRMRPDVEELIALGEWARPHPWGMVFLPASRAAAVIESALGATTAGDLGLSGVVLIKTLRGDGVPMLGAPADAVLFSVLRTASPGCASVAEMLAANRALLGRARAAGGARYAVDSVPGRDRLQAAG
;
A
#
# COMPACT_ATOMS: atom_id res chain seq x y z
N MET A 1 17.60 0.08 -14.11
CA MET A 1 17.00 -0.23 -12.79
C MET A 1 15.52 -0.54 -12.98
N ARG A 2 14.98 -1.48 -12.20
CA ARG A 2 13.56 -1.87 -12.21
C ARG A 2 12.93 -1.72 -10.82
N ASP A 3 11.63 -1.58 -10.76
CA ASP A 3 10.83 -1.73 -9.55
C ASP A 3 10.13 -3.10 -9.52
N PHE A 4 9.37 -3.39 -8.47
CA PHE A 4 8.66 -4.67 -8.30
C PHE A 4 7.71 -4.97 -9.45
N GLY A 5 7.13 -3.94 -10.06
CA GLY A 5 6.30 -4.08 -11.26
C GLY A 5 7.02 -4.80 -12.39
N GLY A 6 8.33 -4.64 -12.53
CA GLY A 6 9.12 -5.35 -13.54
C GLY A 6 8.78 -4.99 -15.00
N ILE A 7 7.98 -3.93 -15.22
CA ILE A 7 7.45 -3.53 -16.53
C ILE A 7 8.24 -2.37 -17.14
N VAL A 8 8.68 -1.42 -16.30
CA VAL A 8 9.42 -0.23 -16.72
C VAL A 8 10.85 -0.32 -16.21
N GLU A 9 11.79 0.07 -17.05
CA GLU A 9 13.19 0.25 -16.69
C GLU A 9 13.63 1.68 -16.95
N ARG A 10 14.39 2.26 -16.02
CA ARG A 10 15.11 3.53 -16.19
C ARG A 10 16.52 3.42 -15.65
N SER A 11 17.44 4.18 -16.24
CA SER A 11 18.83 4.25 -15.84
C SER A 11 19.11 5.66 -15.30
N PRO A 12 19.26 5.83 -13.97
CA PRO A 12 19.56 7.13 -13.40
C PRO A 12 21.00 7.52 -13.75
N VAL A 13 21.25 8.81 -13.97
CA VAL A 13 22.63 9.31 -14.10
C VAL A 13 23.43 9.13 -12.80
N ARG A 14 22.73 9.11 -11.65
CA ARG A 14 23.36 8.95 -10.33
C ARG A 14 22.44 8.26 -9.33
N VAL A 15 23.01 7.40 -8.50
CA VAL A 15 22.35 6.84 -7.31
C VAL A 15 23.06 7.36 -6.07
N VAL A 16 22.33 8.01 -5.17
CA VAL A 16 22.86 8.52 -3.90
C VAL A 16 22.25 7.72 -2.76
N ARG A 17 23.07 7.28 -1.80
CA ARG A 17 22.67 6.51 -0.61
C ARG A 17 22.92 7.31 0.67
N PRO A 18 22.05 8.28 1.00
CA PRO A 18 22.23 9.10 2.18
C PRO A 18 22.00 8.29 3.46
N ALA A 19 22.81 8.56 4.48
CA ALA A 19 22.69 8.01 5.84
C ALA A 19 22.12 9.02 6.83
N SER A 20 21.88 10.27 6.41
CA SER A 20 21.27 11.32 7.23
C SER A 20 20.34 12.22 6.43
N ALA A 21 19.43 12.91 7.13
CA ALA A 21 18.58 13.92 6.49
C ALA A 21 19.40 15.07 5.86
N GLY A 22 20.54 15.43 6.45
CA GLY A 22 21.46 16.43 5.90
C GLY A 22 22.04 16.02 4.54
N GLU A 23 22.41 14.75 4.39
CA GLU A 23 22.87 14.20 3.10
C GLU A 23 21.75 14.12 2.07
N VAL A 24 20.52 13.78 2.48
CA VAL A 24 19.34 13.90 1.60
C VAL A 24 19.21 15.33 1.09
N ALA A 25 19.29 16.32 1.98
CA ALA A 25 19.18 17.72 1.63
C ALA A 25 20.32 18.19 0.71
N GLY A 26 21.55 17.75 0.95
CA GLY A 26 22.70 17.99 0.08
C GLY A 26 22.46 17.45 -1.33
N ALA A 27 22.07 16.18 -1.44
CA ALA A 27 21.80 15.52 -2.71
C ALA A 27 20.66 16.18 -3.50
N VAL A 28 19.61 16.64 -2.81
CA VAL A 28 18.50 17.39 -3.44
C VAL A 28 18.99 18.73 -3.99
N ARG A 29 19.80 19.49 -3.23
CA ARG A 29 20.36 20.77 -3.69
C ARG A 29 21.32 20.61 -4.87
N GLU A 30 22.19 19.61 -4.81
CA GLU A 30 23.13 19.31 -5.90
C GLU A 30 22.40 18.93 -7.19
N ALA A 31 21.43 18.02 -7.11
CA ALA A 31 20.62 17.65 -8.26
C ALA A 31 19.83 18.83 -8.83
N ALA A 32 19.28 19.70 -7.97
CA ALA A 32 18.60 20.92 -8.41
C ALA A 32 19.55 21.88 -9.14
N ALA A 33 20.79 22.06 -8.67
CA ALA A 33 21.81 22.86 -9.34
C ALA A 33 22.22 22.29 -10.70
N GLU A 34 22.14 20.97 -10.87
CA GLU A 34 22.36 20.26 -12.14
C GLU A 34 21.11 20.19 -13.04
N GLY A 35 19.95 20.68 -12.58
CA GLY A 35 18.68 20.57 -13.32
C GLY A 35 18.14 19.14 -13.43
N LEU A 36 18.52 18.26 -12.51
CA LEU A 36 18.14 16.84 -12.51
C LEU A 36 16.92 16.56 -11.62
N GLU A 37 15.99 15.74 -12.10
CA GLU A 37 14.91 15.18 -11.29
C GLU A 37 15.49 14.30 -10.18
N VAL A 38 14.97 14.45 -8.97
CA VAL A 38 15.28 13.58 -7.83
C VAL A 38 14.08 12.71 -7.52
N VAL A 39 14.28 11.39 -7.43
CA VAL A 39 13.24 10.45 -7.02
C VAL A 39 13.68 9.66 -5.78
N PRO A 40 12.98 9.81 -4.63
CA PRO A 40 13.21 8.96 -3.47
C PRO A 40 12.76 7.53 -3.74
N ARG A 41 13.60 6.58 -3.33
CA ARG A 41 13.40 5.15 -3.51
C ARG A 41 13.63 4.44 -2.18
N GLY A 42 12.57 3.82 -1.66
CA GLY A 42 12.66 2.84 -0.57
C GLY A 42 13.07 1.47 -1.11
N LEU A 43 12.29 0.43 -0.81
CA LEU A 43 12.54 -0.93 -1.32
C LEU A 43 12.13 -1.15 -2.78
N GLY A 44 11.61 -0.12 -3.47
CA GLY A 44 11.29 -0.21 -4.89
C GLY A 44 10.05 -1.05 -5.21
N HIS A 45 9.10 -1.14 -4.29
CA HIS A 45 7.85 -1.89 -4.46
C HIS A 45 6.76 -1.16 -5.27
N SER A 46 7.17 -0.18 -6.07
CA SER A 46 6.32 0.46 -7.07
C SER A 46 6.04 -0.52 -8.21
N THR A 47 4.97 -0.29 -8.97
CA THR A 47 4.46 -1.24 -9.98
C THR A 47 4.58 -0.71 -11.41
N TYR A 48 5.04 0.53 -11.62
CA TYR A 48 5.09 1.17 -12.94
C TYR A 48 6.03 2.39 -13.03
N GLY A 49 7.18 2.31 -12.37
CA GLY A 49 8.24 3.31 -12.43
C GLY A 49 8.03 4.54 -11.56
N GLN A 50 7.11 4.52 -10.58
CA GLN A 50 6.91 5.63 -9.65
C GLN A 50 8.20 5.98 -8.90
N SER A 51 8.99 4.96 -8.52
CA SER A 51 10.28 5.07 -7.83
C SER A 51 11.49 4.91 -8.76
N LEU A 52 11.32 5.19 -10.06
CA LEU A 52 12.37 5.16 -11.07
C LEU A 52 12.54 6.56 -11.70
N THR A 53 13.78 6.89 -12.07
CA THR A 53 14.12 8.13 -12.77
C THR A 53 15.32 7.91 -13.69
N SER A 54 15.50 8.83 -14.64
CA SER A 54 16.75 8.98 -15.40
C SER A 54 17.67 10.05 -14.78
N GLY A 55 17.19 10.80 -13.79
CA GLY A 55 17.97 11.77 -13.01
C GLY A 55 18.68 11.10 -11.83
N VAL A 56 18.46 11.63 -10.62
CA VAL A 56 19.08 11.15 -9.38
C VAL A 56 18.11 10.26 -8.60
N SER A 57 18.49 9.00 -8.41
CA SER A 57 17.77 8.09 -7.50
C SER A 57 18.33 8.24 -6.08
N LEU A 58 17.50 8.70 -5.14
CA LEU A 58 17.84 8.70 -3.71
C LEU A 58 17.42 7.37 -3.10
N ASP A 59 18.38 6.48 -2.90
CA ASP A 59 18.19 5.19 -2.26
C ASP A 59 18.19 5.37 -0.73
N LEU A 60 16.98 5.46 -0.16
CA LEU A 60 16.76 5.79 1.25
C LEU A 60 17.03 4.61 2.20
N ARG A 61 17.47 3.44 1.70
CA ARG A 61 17.79 2.28 2.53
C ARG A 61 19.01 2.49 3.42
N GLY A 62 19.80 3.56 3.20
CA GLY A 62 20.84 4.01 4.13
C GLY A 62 20.29 4.79 5.33
N LEU A 63 19.07 5.33 5.24
CA LEU A 63 18.41 6.13 6.27
C LEU A 63 17.43 5.25 7.06
N THR A 64 17.96 4.42 7.94
CA THR A 64 17.22 3.41 8.71
C THR A 64 17.39 3.62 10.21
N GLY A 65 16.50 3.01 11.01
CA GLY A 65 16.45 3.18 12.45
C GLY A 65 15.03 3.46 12.93
N VAL A 66 14.72 2.96 14.12
CA VAL A 66 13.48 3.22 14.83
C VAL A 66 13.72 3.24 16.33
N GLU A 67 13.16 4.24 16.99
CA GLU A 67 13.12 4.35 18.44
C GLU A 67 11.66 4.25 18.88
N ALA A 68 11.34 3.24 19.69
CA ALA A 68 10.01 3.01 20.22
C ALA A 68 9.95 3.29 21.73
N GLY A 69 8.90 3.97 22.19
CA GLY A 69 8.70 4.28 23.60
C GLY A 69 7.53 5.22 23.84
N ALA A 70 6.97 5.19 25.06
CA ALA A 70 5.91 6.10 25.50
C ALA A 70 4.71 6.24 24.54
N GLY A 71 4.27 5.13 23.93
CA GLY A 71 3.11 5.10 23.01
C GLY A 71 3.39 5.64 21.60
N ARG A 72 4.65 5.88 21.23
CA ARG A 72 5.07 6.36 19.92
C ARG A 72 6.28 5.59 19.39
N ALA A 73 6.49 5.66 18.09
CA ALA A 73 7.75 5.27 17.46
C ALA A 73 8.24 6.39 16.55
N VAL A 74 9.53 6.72 16.59
CA VAL A 74 10.17 7.62 15.62
C VAL A 74 10.99 6.75 14.69
N ALA A 75 10.58 6.69 13.42
CA ALA A 75 11.21 5.84 12.42
C ALA A 75 11.81 6.67 11.29
N ALA A 76 13.04 6.35 10.90
CA ALA A 76 13.66 6.86 9.70
C ALA A 76 12.91 6.36 8.45
N ALA A 77 12.92 7.15 7.37
CA ALA A 77 12.09 6.88 6.20
C ALA A 77 12.40 5.57 5.47
N GLY A 78 13.66 5.10 5.53
CA GLY A 78 14.12 3.85 4.93
C GLY A 78 13.80 2.62 5.75
N THR A 79 13.42 2.77 7.02
CA THR A 79 13.07 1.67 7.92
C THR A 79 11.84 0.92 7.39
N THR A 80 11.86 -0.40 7.48
CA THR A 80 10.74 -1.27 7.08
C THR A 80 9.68 -1.34 8.16
N TRP A 81 8.44 -1.61 7.78
CA TRP A 81 7.37 -1.85 8.76
C TRP A 81 7.62 -3.08 9.63
N ARG A 82 8.37 -4.07 9.13
CA ARG A 82 8.86 -5.20 9.92
C ARG A 82 9.76 -4.75 11.06
N GLU A 83 10.74 -3.89 10.78
CA GLU A 83 11.63 -3.35 11.81
C GLU A 83 10.88 -2.49 12.80
N VAL A 84 9.91 -1.68 12.34
CA VAL A 84 9.02 -0.92 13.23
C VAL A 84 8.22 -1.86 14.14
N LEU A 85 7.64 -2.93 13.60
CA LEU A 85 6.89 -3.90 14.38
C LEU A 85 7.78 -4.61 15.41
N ALA A 86 8.97 -5.07 15.00
CA ALA A 86 9.94 -5.72 15.87
C ALA A 86 10.41 -4.80 17.01
N ALA A 87 10.53 -3.49 16.76
CA ALA A 87 10.90 -2.52 17.79
C ALA A 87 9.74 -2.16 18.73
N THR A 88 8.48 -2.31 18.30
CA THR A 88 7.31 -1.86 19.08
C THR A 88 6.66 -2.99 19.89
N LEU A 89 6.65 -4.23 19.38
CA LEU A 89 6.07 -5.38 20.07
C LEU A 89 6.65 -5.66 21.47
N PRO A 90 7.97 -5.51 21.74
CA PRO A 90 8.52 -5.69 23.09
C PRO A 90 7.92 -4.72 24.13
N HIS A 91 7.33 -3.62 23.69
CA HIS A 91 6.62 -2.66 24.54
C HIS A 91 5.11 -2.94 24.66
N GLY A 92 4.62 -4.04 24.09
CA GLY A 92 3.19 -4.36 24.02
C GLY A 92 2.41 -3.43 23.08
N LEU A 93 3.09 -2.85 22.09
CA LEU A 93 2.54 -1.83 21.19
C LEU A 93 2.73 -2.22 19.72
N ALA A 94 1.86 -1.71 18.85
CA ALA A 94 1.99 -1.84 17.40
C ALA A 94 1.47 -0.60 16.67
N PRO A 95 1.88 -0.35 15.41
CA PRO A 95 1.21 0.62 14.55
C PRO A 95 -0.28 0.28 14.39
N PRO A 96 -1.20 1.26 14.43
CA PRO A 96 -2.64 1.02 14.25
C PRO A 96 -2.99 0.38 12.90
N VAL A 97 -2.14 0.60 11.89
CA VAL A 97 -2.32 0.10 10.54
C VAL A 97 -1.00 -0.46 10.03
N LEU A 98 -1.05 -1.70 9.54
CA LEU A 98 0.01 -2.34 8.79
C LEU A 98 -0.48 -2.66 7.39
N THR A 99 0.39 -2.55 6.39
CA THR A 99 0.17 -3.15 5.07
C THR A 99 0.25 -4.67 5.17
N ASP A 100 -0.36 -5.39 4.22
CA ASP A 100 -0.31 -6.87 4.23
C ASP A 100 1.12 -7.41 4.11
N TYR A 101 1.99 -6.69 3.39
CA TYR A 101 3.41 -7.00 3.25
C TYR A 101 4.25 -5.99 4.06
N LEU A 102 5.14 -6.50 4.92
CA LEU A 102 5.88 -5.67 5.88
C LEU A 102 7.26 -5.19 5.39
N ASP A 103 7.81 -5.76 4.31
CA ASP A 103 9.06 -5.27 3.71
C ASP A 103 8.77 -4.11 2.75
N LEU A 104 8.12 -3.09 3.32
CA LEU A 104 7.87 -1.79 2.70
C LEU A 104 8.43 -0.73 3.64
N THR A 105 9.07 0.29 3.08
CA THR A 105 9.66 1.37 3.87
C THR A 105 8.59 2.34 4.38
N VAL A 106 8.77 2.87 5.58
CA VAL A 106 7.90 3.89 6.20
C VAL A 106 7.65 5.03 5.23
N GLY A 107 8.69 5.70 4.72
CA GLY A 107 8.53 6.85 3.82
C GLY A 107 7.77 6.51 2.53
N GLY A 108 8.01 5.33 1.96
CA GLY A 108 7.33 4.86 0.74
C GLY A 108 5.82 4.66 0.94
N THR A 109 5.42 3.98 2.01
CA THR A 109 4.00 3.73 2.29
C THR A 109 3.24 4.99 2.70
N LEU A 110 3.83 5.86 3.52
CA LEU A 110 3.23 7.15 3.90
C LEU A 110 3.04 8.05 2.69
N SER A 111 3.92 7.97 1.69
CA SER A 111 3.77 8.68 0.41
C SER A 111 2.65 8.12 -0.47
N ALA A 112 2.23 6.87 -0.26
CA ALA A 112 1.14 6.23 -0.99
C ALA A 112 -0.20 6.21 -0.23
N GLY A 113 -0.17 6.46 1.09
CA GLY A 113 -1.29 6.29 2.02
C GLY A 113 -1.02 5.13 2.98
N GLY A 114 -0.90 3.92 2.45
CA GLY A 114 -0.70 2.69 3.23
C GLY A 114 -2.03 2.16 3.78
N VAL A 115 -2.62 1.19 3.09
CA VAL A 115 -3.93 0.59 3.43
C VAL A 115 -3.72 -0.83 3.96
N GLY A 116 -4.31 -1.10 5.12
CA GLY A 116 -4.31 -2.39 5.83
C GLY A 116 -5.72 -2.92 6.07
N GLY A 117 -5.86 -4.07 6.71
CA GLY A 117 -7.18 -4.59 7.09
C GLY A 117 -7.82 -3.85 8.26
N THR A 118 -7.02 -3.20 9.11
CA THR A 118 -7.51 -2.29 10.16
C THR A 118 -7.89 -0.89 9.63
N SER A 119 -7.71 -0.63 8.33
CA SER A 119 -7.97 0.71 7.77
C SER A 119 -9.43 1.16 7.80
N HIS A 120 -10.36 0.21 7.90
CA HIS A 120 -11.78 0.51 8.08
C HIS A 120 -12.08 1.17 9.44
N VAL A 121 -11.19 0.98 10.44
CA VAL A 121 -11.28 1.58 11.79
C VAL A 121 -10.34 2.77 11.92
N HIS A 122 -9.08 2.62 11.50
CA HIS A 122 -8.01 3.57 11.79
C HIS A 122 -7.62 4.45 10.61
N GLY A 123 -8.23 4.32 9.44
CA GLY A 123 -7.78 4.95 8.20
C GLY A 123 -6.47 4.35 7.67
N THR A 124 -5.65 5.14 7.00
CA THR A 124 -4.37 4.73 6.40
C THR A 124 -3.22 4.88 7.39
N GLN A 125 -2.05 4.32 7.05
CA GLN A 125 -0.81 4.58 7.78
C GLN A 125 -0.50 6.09 7.82
N ALA A 126 -0.69 6.77 6.68
CA ALA A 126 -0.52 8.21 6.54
C ALA A 126 -1.40 9.03 7.50
N ARG A 127 -2.63 8.57 7.81
CA ARG A 127 -3.48 9.22 8.82
C ARG A 127 -2.89 9.13 10.25
N ASN A 128 -2.16 8.07 10.55
CA ASN A 128 -1.70 7.75 11.90
C ASN A 128 -0.30 8.31 12.24
N VAL A 129 0.15 9.31 11.48
CA VAL A 129 1.41 10.02 11.71
C VAL A 129 1.16 11.27 12.57
N ALA A 130 2.00 11.49 13.57
CA ALA A 130 1.95 12.66 14.43
C ALA A 130 2.78 13.84 13.90
N ALA A 131 3.95 13.54 13.31
CA ALA A 131 4.83 14.53 12.70
C ALA A 131 5.73 13.86 11.64
N LEU A 132 6.21 14.65 10.69
CA LEU A 132 7.15 14.23 9.65
C LEU A 132 8.35 15.16 9.64
N ASP A 133 9.53 14.58 9.44
CA ASP A 133 10.70 15.30 8.98
C ASP A 133 10.83 15.12 7.47
N VAL A 134 11.00 16.24 6.77
CA VAL A 134 10.93 16.32 5.30
C VAL A 134 12.07 17.19 4.80
N VAL A 135 12.68 16.78 3.68
CA VAL A 135 13.46 17.68 2.84
C VAL A 135 12.54 18.29 1.79
N ALA A 136 12.22 19.57 1.95
CA ALA A 136 11.42 20.35 1.00
C ALA A 136 12.31 21.42 0.36
N ASP A 137 12.42 21.43 -0.96
CA ASP A 137 13.28 22.36 -1.72
C ASP A 137 14.73 22.42 -1.21
N GLY A 138 15.26 21.26 -0.78
CA GLY A 138 16.61 21.16 -0.24
C GLY A 138 16.80 21.69 1.19
N ALA A 139 15.73 22.08 1.87
CA ALA A 139 15.72 22.50 3.27
C ALA A 139 15.13 21.43 4.20
N LEU A 140 15.70 21.29 5.40
CA LEU A 140 15.17 20.41 6.44
C LEU A 140 14.00 21.07 7.16
N VAL A 141 12.85 20.40 7.14
CA VAL A 141 11.60 20.93 7.69
C VAL A 141 10.87 19.84 8.46
N THR A 142 10.46 20.15 9.69
CA THR A 142 9.47 19.35 10.42
C THR A 142 8.07 19.92 10.19
N CYS A 143 7.10 19.04 9.93
CA CYS A 143 5.69 19.38 9.80
C CYS A 143 4.77 18.43 10.58
N SER A 144 3.62 18.94 10.99
CA SER A 144 2.58 18.25 11.76
C SER A 144 1.25 18.98 11.55
N PRO A 145 0.12 18.49 12.09
CA PRO A 145 -1.15 19.23 12.03
C PRO A 145 -1.09 20.63 12.67
N ALA A 146 -0.17 20.86 13.60
CA ALA A 146 0.01 22.15 14.27
C ALA A 146 1.14 23.01 13.69
N VAL A 147 2.06 22.41 12.91
CA VAL A 147 3.25 23.06 12.40
C VAL A 147 3.35 22.80 10.89
N ARG A 148 3.19 23.84 10.07
CA ARG A 148 3.16 23.72 8.59
C ARG A 148 2.14 22.66 8.12
N PRO A 149 0.85 22.82 8.49
CA PRO A 149 -0.20 21.84 8.15
C PRO A 149 -0.31 21.59 6.64
N ASP A 150 -0.15 22.64 5.82
CA ASP A 150 -0.22 22.51 4.36
C ASP A 150 0.84 21.55 3.80
N LEU A 151 2.08 21.63 4.31
CA LEU A 151 3.16 20.70 3.92
C LEU A 151 2.89 19.29 4.45
N PHE A 152 2.40 19.18 5.70
CA PHE A 152 2.05 17.90 6.31
C PHE A 152 0.97 17.16 5.51
N ASP A 153 -0.03 17.88 5.02
CA ASP A 153 -1.09 17.32 4.18
C ASP A 153 -0.63 17.03 2.76
N ALA A 154 0.24 17.87 2.19
CA ALA A 154 0.79 17.67 0.85
C ALA A 154 1.72 16.46 0.75
N VAL A 155 2.49 16.16 1.80
CA VAL A 155 3.49 15.07 1.78
C VAL A 155 2.84 13.70 1.99
N ARG A 156 1.85 13.59 2.88
CA ARG A 156 1.14 12.34 3.21
C ARG A 156 0.20 11.95 2.07
N GLY A 157 0.44 10.81 1.44
CA GLY A 157 -0.24 10.44 0.19
C GLY A 157 0.23 11.25 -1.03
N GLY A 158 1.23 12.12 -0.87
CA GLY A 158 1.73 13.06 -1.89
C GLY A 158 2.60 12.45 -2.98
N ARG A 159 2.79 11.13 -2.97
CA ARG A 159 3.56 10.38 -3.99
C ARG A 159 4.99 10.90 -4.19
N GLY A 160 5.60 11.44 -3.14
CA GLY A 160 6.96 11.99 -3.14
C GLY A 160 7.14 13.31 -3.92
N ARG A 161 6.05 14.00 -4.29
CA ARG A 161 6.11 15.23 -5.11
C ARG A 161 6.38 16.52 -4.33
N HIS A 162 6.10 16.50 -3.03
CA HIS A 162 6.12 17.71 -2.17
C HIS A 162 7.30 17.72 -1.19
N GLY A 163 8.25 16.80 -1.36
CA GLY A 163 9.42 16.66 -0.51
C GLY A 163 9.77 15.19 -0.24
N VAL A 164 10.98 14.97 0.27
CA VAL A 164 11.47 13.65 0.66
C VAL A 164 11.26 13.47 2.16
N ILE A 165 10.40 12.54 2.56
CA ILE A 165 10.27 12.15 3.97
C ILE A 165 11.61 11.55 4.42
N THR A 166 12.15 12.02 5.53
CA THR A 166 13.39 11.51 6.15
C THR A 166 13.11 10.83 7.49
N GLY A 167 12.05 11.23 8.19
CA GLY A 167 11.62 10.62 9.46
C GLY A 167 10.12 10.78 9.70
N ALA A 168 9.55 9.91 10.51
CA ALA A 168 8.14 9.94 10.88
C ALA A 168 7.95 9.58 12.35
N ALA A 169 7.22 10.42 13.08
CA ALA A 169 6.71 10.11 14.40
C ALA A 169 5.35 9.41 14.26
N LEU A 170 5.30 8.13 14.58
CA LEU A 170 4.17 7.23 14.41
C LEU A 170 3.40 7.09 15.73
N ARG A 171 2.07 7.11 15.65
CA ARG A 171 1.21 6.71 16.77
C ARG A 171 1.24 5.19 16.92
N LEU A 172 1.20 4.71 18.16
CA LEU A 172 1.06 3.29 18.47
C LEU A 172 -0.22 3.02 19.26
N VAL A 173 -0.69 1.78 19.22
CA VAL A 173 -1.81 1.25 20.00
C VAL A 173 -1.39 -0.04 20.70
N PRO A 174 -2.10 -0.47 21.77
CA PRO A 174 -1.87 -1.78 22.38
C PRO A 174 -1.92 -2.90 21.34
N ALA A 175 -0.89 -3.75 21.33
CA ALA A 175 -0.85 -4.95 20.52
C ALA A 175 -1.53 -6.11 21.28
N PRO A 176 -2.46 -6.86 20.67
CA PRO A 176 -2.96 -8.07 21.30
C PRO A 176 -1.88 -9.15 21.32
N GLU A 177 -1.99 -10.12 22.21
CA GLU A 177 -1.08 -11.27 22.20
C GLU A 177 -1.43 -12.26 21.06
N ARG A 178 -2.73 -12.42 20.81
CA ARG A 178 -3.29 -13.37 19.83
C ARG A 178 -4.45 -12.76 19.08
N VAL A 179 -4.72 -13.34 17.91
CA VAL A 179 -5.89 -13.02 17.10
C VAL A 179 -6.68 -14.28 16.76
N LEU A 180 -7.98 -14.10 16.55
CA LEU A 180 -8.86 -15.10 15.97
C LEU A 180 -9.24 -14.65 14.55
N CYS A 181 -8.76 -15.35 13.55
CA CYS A 181 -9.12 -15.16 12.14
C CYS A 181 -10.38 -15.97 11.85
N CYS A 182 -11.42 -15.32 11.31
CA CYS A 182 -12.68 -15.93 10.91
C CYS A 182 -12.90 -15.72 9.41
N THR A 183 -13.08 -16.80 8.65
CA THR A 183 -13.43 -16.74 7.23
C THR A 183 -14.94 -16.83 7.07
N VAL A 184 -15.55 -15.81 6.48
CA VAL A 184 -16.98 -15.72 6.20
C VAL A 184 -17.21 -15.78 4.68
N PRO A 185 -17.74 -16.88 4.14
CA PRO A 185 -18.11 -16.97 2.73
C PRO A 185 -19.16 -15.90 2.38
N CYS A 186 -19.04 -15.31 1.19
CA CYS A 186 -19.93 -14.28 0.68
C CYS A 186 -20.48 -14.70 -0.69
N ARG A 187 -21.70 -14.29 -0.99
CA ARG A 187 -22.36 -14.65 -2.27
C ARG A 187 -21.80 -13.86 -3.45
N ASP A 188 -21.55 -12.58 -3.25
CA ASP A 188 -21.16 -11.61 -4.27
C ASP A 188 -20.44 -10.41 -3.63
N ALA A 189 -20.03 -9.44 -4.44
CA ALA A 189 -19.36 -8.23 -3.97
C ALA A 189 -20.25 -7.35 -3.07
N GLU A 190 -21.58 -7.35 -3.24
CA GLU A 190 -22.48 -6.59 -2.36
C GLU A 190 -22.50 -7.19 -0.96
N ASP A 191 -22.52 -8.51 -0.88
CA ASP A 191 -22.46 -9.27 0.37
C ASP A 191 -21.11 -9.07 1.09
N VAL A 192 -19.99 -9.04 0.34
CA VAL A 192 -18.66 -8.69 0.90
C VAL A 192 -18.70 -7.31 1.56
N LEU A 193 -19.27 -6.31 0.89
CA LEU A 193 -19.33 -4.94 1.42
C LEU A 193 -20.31 -4.82 2.60
N ARG A 194 -21.40 -5.59 2.60
CA ARG A 194 -22.33 -5.70 3.72
C ARG A 194 -21.65 -6.30 4.94
N VAL A 195 -20.95 -7.44 4.79
CA VAL A 195 -20.21 -8.10 5.87
C VAL A 195 -19.15 -7.15 6.44
N GLN A 196 -18.35 -6.48 5.60
CA GLN A 196 -17.39 -5.48 6.05
C GLN A 196 -18.02 -4.27 6.77
N ARG A 197 -19.32 -4.03 6.57
CA ARG A 197 -20.05 -2.95 7.24
C ARG A 197 -20.60 -3.34 8.60
N GLU A 198 -21.16 -4.54 8.67
CA GLU A 198 -21.97 -5.02 9.80
C GLU A 198 -21.16 -5.82 10.83
N VAL A 199 -20.13 -6.56 10.39
CA VAL A 199 -19.28 -7.33 11.28
C VAL A 199 -18.34 -6.39 12.04
N ARG A 200 -18.35 -6.51 13.36
CA ARG A 200 -17.38 -5.85 14.23
C ARG A 200 -16.13 -6.72 14.29
N ALA A 201 -15.05 -6.23 13.70
CA ALA A 201 -13.74 -6.85 13.74
C ALA A 201 -12.67 -5.76 13.84
N ASP A 202 -11.49 -6.10 14.35
CA ASP A 202 -10.37 -5.16 14.48
C ASP A 202 -9.64 -5.01 13.13
N ASP A 203 -9.51 -6.11 12.39
CA ASP A 203 -9.02 -6.17 11.01
C ASP A 203 -10.07 -6.89 10.13
N ILE A 204 -10.38 -6.31 8.97
CA ILE A 204 -11.31 -6.90 8.03
C ILE A 204 -10.87 -6.68 6.58
N SER A 205 -10.97 -7.74 5.77
CA SER A 205 -10.67 -7.67 4.34
C SER A 205 -11.49 -8.67 3.55
N GLY A 206 -11.95 -8.27 2.37
CA GLY A 206 -12.60 -9.14 1.40
C GLY A 206 -11.62 -9.61 0.33
N ARG A 207 -11.86 -10.79 -0.23
CA ARG A 207 -11.19 -11.26 -1.44
C ARG A 207 -12.17 -11.94 -2.39
N ALA A 208 -11.80 -11.96 -3.66
CA ALA A 208 -12.44 -12.78 -4.68
C ALA A 208 -11.40 -13.77 -5.21
N VAL A 209 -11.77 -15.05 -5.25
CA VAL A 209 -10.89 -16.14 -5.67
C VAL A 209 -11.49 -16.80 -6.91
N PRO A 210 -10.72 -17.04 -7.98
CA PRO A 210 -11.22 -17.80 -9.12
C PRO A 210 -11.73 -19.19 -8.70
N SER A 211 -12.80 -19.64 -9.34
CA SER A 211 -13.46 -20.92 -9.12
C SER A 211 -13.99 -21.47 -10.46
N GLU A 212 -14.42 -22.73 -10.49
CA GLU A 212 -14.94 -23.38 -11.72
C GLU A 212 -16.11 -22.60 -12.34
N ASP A 213 -17.01 -22.06 -11.51
CA ASP A 213 -18.21 -21.33 -11.92
C ASP A 213 -18.03 -19.79 -11.95
N GLY A 214 -16.79 -19.30 -11.92
CA GLY A 214 -16.48 -17.87 -11.92
C GLY A 214 -15.69 -17.44 -10.68
N TRP A 215 -16.32 -16.69 -9.77
CA TRP A 215 -15.64 -16.10 -8.62
C TRP A 215 -16.30 -16.50 -7.30
N ARG A 216 -15.49 -16.96 -6.35
CA ARG A 216 -15.91 -17.19 -4.96
C ARG A 216 -15.48 -16.00 -4.11
N PHE A 217 -16.41 -15.45 -3.33
CA PHE A 217 -16.16 -14.31 -2.47
C PHE A 217 -16.08 -14.74 -1.01
N GLU A 218 -15.21 -14.09 -0.25
CA GLU A 218 -15.13 -14.28 1.19
C GLU A 218 -14.56 -13.05 1.88
N VAL A 219 -14.87 -12.92 3.17
CA VAL A 219 -14.31 -11.92 4.07
C VAL A 219 -13.52 -12.63 5.16
N LYS A 220 -12.31 -12.15 5.41
CA LYS A 220 -11.54 -12.48 6.61
C LYS A 220 -11.80 -11.38 7.64
N ALA A 221 -12.47 -11.74 8.74
CA ALA A 221 -12.70 -10.89 9.89
C ALA A 221 -11.81 -11.36 11.04
N VAL A 222 -11.06 -10.45 11.66
CA VAL A 222 -10.06 -10.80 12.67
C VAL A 222 -10.38 -10.08 13.97
N LEU A 223 -10.47 -10.85 15.05
CA LEU A 223 -10.76 -10.36 16.40
C LEU A 223 -9.49 -10.38 17.25
N TYR A 224 -9.16 -9.24 17.86
CA TYR A 224 -8.00 -9.08 18.73
C TYR A 224 -8.34 -9.54 20.16
N GLY A 225 -7.55 -10.46 20.71
CA GLY A 225 -7.83 -11.01 22.05
C GLY A 225 -8.96 -12.04 22.11
N GLY A 226 -9.49 -12.48 20.96
CA GLY A 226 -10.54 -13.50 20.85
C GLY A 226 -11.95 -12.93 20.76
N GLY A 227 -12.95 -13.76 21.08
CA GLY A 227 -14.37 -13.42 20.96
C GLY A 227 -15.16 -14.52 20.25
N GLU A 228 -16.47 -14.36 20.17
CA GLU A 228 -17.31 -15.27 19.40
C GLU A 228 -17.13 -15.00 17.89
N PRO A 229 -16.90 -16.05 17.06
CA PRO A 229 -16.83 -15.89 15.62
C PRO A 229 -18.09 -15.20 15.07
N PRO A 230 -17.95 -14.27 14.10
CA PRO A 230 -19.11 -13.64 13.47
C PRO A 230 -20.07 -14.68 12.87
N PRO A 231 -21.39 -14.40 12.85
CA PRO A 231 -22.35 -15.28 12.19
C PRO A 231 -21.97 -15.58 10.74
N GLY A 232 -22.10 -16.86 10.34
CA GLY A 232 -21.72 -17.31 9.00
C GLY A 232 -20.23 -17.63 8.83
N THR A 233 -19.43 -17.60 9.89
CA THR A 233 -18.04 -18.07 9.86
C THR A 233 -18.00 -19.56 9.49
N ALA A 234 -17.26 -19.90 8.44
CA ALA A 234 -17.04 -21.27 8.00
C ALA A 234 -15.75 -21.86 8.58
N GLU A 235 -14.72 -21.03 8.77
CA GLU A 235 -13.41 -21.46 9.25
C GLU A 235 -12.87 -20.47 10.29
N THR A 236 -12.18 -21.01 11.29
CA THR A 236 -11.51 -20.21 12.32
C THR A 236 -10.08 -20.68 12.52
N GLU A 237 -9.18 -19.73 12.73
CA GLU A 237 -7.78 -19.99 13.04
C GLU A 237 -7.29 -19.02 14.12
N GLN A 238 -6.56 -19.52 15.12
CA GLN A 238 -5.95 -18.68 16.14
C GLN A 238 -4.44 -18.62 15.98
N LEU A 239 -3.90 -17.41 15.93
CA LEU A 239 -2.48 -17.15 15.71
C LEU A 239 -1.93 -16.17 16.76
N PRO A 240 -0.64 -16.26 17.13
CA PRO A 240 0.06 -15.14 17.75
C PRO A 240 -0.05 -13.89 16.87
N PHE A 241 -0.21 -12.71 17.47
CA PHE A 241 -0.40 -11.46 16.72
C PHE A 241 0.79 -11.15 15.78
N HIS A 242 2.01 -11.40 16.24
CA HIS A 242 3.22 -11.26 15.41
C HIS A 242 3.13 -12.08 14.12
N ASP A 243 2.74 -13.36 14.22
CA ASP A 243 2.66 -14.26 13.08
C ASP A 243 1.54 -13.86 12.14
N PHE A 244 0.43 -13.35 12.67
CA PHE A 244 -0.63 -12.75 11.86
C PHE A 244 -0.15 -11.51 11.09
N CYS A 245 0.59 -10.61 11.74
CA CYS A 245 1.15 -9.44 11.08
C CYS A 245 2.12 -9.82 9.95
N ASP A 246 2.88 -10.90 10.14
CA ASP A 246 3.89 -11.38 9.18
C ASP A 246 3.42 -12.51 8.26
N ARG A 247 2.11 -12.79 8.23
CA ARG A 247 1.52 -13.94 7.53
C ARG A 247 1.86 -14.07 6.04
N MET A 248 2.23 -12.98 5.38
CA MET A 248 2.63 -13.00 3.96
C MET A 248 4.05 -13.54 3.74
N ARG A 249 4.90 -13.60 4.78
CA ARG A 249 6.30 -14.01 4.64
C ARG A 249 6.46 -15.40 4.00
N PRO A 250 5.77 -16.46 4.47
CA PRO A 250 5.87 -17.78 3.85
C PRO A 250 5.40 -17.78 2.39
N ASP A 251 4.27 -17.12 2.09
CA ASP A 251 3.74 -17.01 0.72
C ASP A 251 4.76 -16.32 -0.22
N VAL A 252 5.45 -15.27 0.26
CA VAL A 252 6.49 -14.59 -0.50
C VAL A 252 7.69 -15.49 -0.76
N GLU A 253 8.13 -16.27 0.23
CA GLU A 253 9.24 -17.23 0.07
C GLU A 253 8.89 -18.31 -0.97
N GLU A 254 7.66 -18.80 -0.96
CA GLU A 254 7.16 -19.73 -1.96
C GLU A 254 7.12 -19.10 -3.36
N LEU A 255 6.59 -17.87 -3.50
CA LEU A 255 6.57 -17.15 -4.78
C LEU A 255 7.98 -16.89 -5.33
N ILE A 256 8.97 -16.66 -4.46
CA ILE A 256 10.38 -16.55 -4.86
C ILE A 256 10.88 -17.90 -5.37
N ALA A 257 10.63 -18.99 -4.65
CA ALA A 257 11.05 -20.33 -5.05
C ALA A 257 10.43 -20.77 -6.40
N LEU A 258 9.18 -20.38 -6.66
CA LEU A 258 8.47 -20.62 -7.93
C LEU A 258 8.89 -19.66 -9.07
N GLY A 259 9.70 -18.65 -8.76
CA GLY A 259 10.12 -17.61 -9.70
C GLY A 259 9.03 -16.59 -10.05
N GLU A 260 7.83 -16.70 -9.45
CA GLU A 260 6.71 -15.78 -9.64
C GLU A 260 7.05 -14.38 -9.13
N TRP A 261 7.76 -14.27 -8.00
CA TRP A 261 8.12 -12.99 -7.39
C TRP A 261 8.99 -12.07 -8.26
N ALA A 262 9.73 -12.64 -9.22
CA ALA A 262 10.57 -11.89 -10.14
C ALA A 262 9.89 -11.54 -11.47
N ARG A 263 8.65 -12.00 -11.69
CA ARG A 263 7.90 -11.74 -12.93
C ARG A 263 7.36 -10.31 -12.95
N PRO A 264 6.86 -9.84 -14.11
CA PRO A 264 6.12 -8.60 -14.14
C PRO A 264 4.84 -8.67 -13.31
N HIS A 265 4.53 -7.61 -12.56
CA HIS A 265 3.36 -7.47 -11.70
C HIS A 265 2.48 -6.28 -12.11
N PRO A 266 1.63 -6.41 -13.15
CA PRO A 266 0.79 -5.31 -13.63
C PRO A 266 -0.45 -5.13 -12.74
N TRP A 267 -0.25 -4.60 -11.53
CA TRP A 267 -1.32 -4.41 -10.55
C TRP A 267 -2.29 -3.29 -10.95
N GLY A 268 -3.59 -3.53 -10.81
CA GLY A 268 -4.64 -2.54 -11.00
C GLY A 268 -5.33 -2.23 -9.68
N MET A 269 -5.16 -1.03 -9.13
CA MET A 269 -5.72 -0.66 -7.82
C MET A 269 -6.46 0.69 -7.91
N VAL A 270 -7.71 0.71 -7.45
CA VAL A 270 -8.59 1.88 -7.53
C VAL A 270 -9.36 2.08 -6.23
N PHE A 271 -9.62 3.34 -5.89
CA PHE A 271 -10.64 3.69 -4.90
C PHE A 271 -11.99 3.83 -5.59
N LEU A 272 -13.02 3.22 -5.01
CA LEU A 272 -14.40 3.28 -5.46
C LEU A 272 -15.27 3.89 -4.35
N PRO A 273 -16.27 4.73 -4.65
CA PRO A 273 -17.26 5.12 -3.65
C PRO A 273 -18.03 3.88 -3.20
N ALA A 274 -18.21 3.70 -1.89
CA ALA A 274 -18.82 2.49 -1.33
C ALA A 274 -20.20 2.17 -1.93
N SER A 275 -21.00 3.20 -2.24
CA SER A 275 -22.34 3.06 -2.85
C SER A 275 -22.34 2.54 -4.29
N ARG A 276 -21.19 2.55 -4.97
CA ARG A 276 -21.03 2.09 -6.36
C ARG A 276 -20.02 0.96 -6.50
N ALA A 277 -19.34 0.58 -5.42
CA ALA A 277 -18.21 -0.35 -5.46
C ALA A 277 -18.62 -1.76 -5.93
N ALA A 278 -19.71 -2.33 -5.39
CA ALA A 278 -20.15 -3.67 -5.77
C ALA A 278 -20.35 -3.81 -7.29
N ALA A 279 -21.10 -2.90 -7.91
CA ALA A 279 -21.36 -2.93 -9.36
C ALA A 279 -20.08 -2.84 -10.20
N VAL A 280 -19.10 -2.02 -9.78
CA VAL A 280 -17.82 -1.91 -10.49
C VAL A 280 -16.97 -3.17 -10.31
N ILE A 281 -16.95 -3.75 -9.11
CA ILE A 281 -16.24 -5.00 -8.80
C ILE A 281 -16.82 -6.13 -9.66
N GLU A 282 -18.13 -6.34 -9.64
CA GLU A 282 -18.80 -7.38 -10.44
C GLU A 282 -18.55 -7.20 -11.93
N SER A 283 -18.67 -5.97 -12.44
CA SER A 283 -18.38 -5.67 -13.85
C SER A 283 -16.91 -5.93 -14.21
N ALA A 284 -15.98 -5.69 -13.29
CA ALA A 284 -14.57 -5.94 -13.52
C ALA A 284 -14.23 -7.43 -13.49
N LEU A 285 -14.77 -8.17 -12.51
CA LEU A 285 -14.54 -9.60 -12.35
C LEU A 285 -15.27 -10.42 -13.41
N GLY A 286 -16.46 -10.03 -13.84
CA GLY A 286 -17.17 -10.65 -14.97
C GLY A 286 -16.44 -10.50 -16.31
N ALA A 287 -15.46 -9.59 -16.41
CA ALA A 287 -14.58 -9.41 -17.56
C ALA A 287 -13.14 -9.90 -17.30
N THR A 288 -12.90 -10.63 -16.21
CA THR A 288 -11.58 -11.14 -15.81
C THR A 288 -11.68 -12.64 -15.56
N THR A 289 -10.84 -13.43 -16.23
CA THR A 289 -10.67 -14.86 -15.99
C THR A 289 -9.52 -15.13 -15.03
N ALA A 290 -9.35 -16.37 -14.58
CA ALA A 290 -8.16 -16.79 -13.81
C ALA A 290 -6.86 -16.52 -14.58
N GLY A 291 -6.85 -16.77 -15.90
CA GLY A 291 -5.69 -16.51 -16.77
C GLY A 291 -5.35 -15.03 -16.91
N ASP A 292 -6.33 -14.13 -16.74
CA ASP A 292 -6.08 -12.68 -16.74
C ASP A 292 -5.46 -12.18 -15.42
N LEU A 293 -5.57 -12.96 -14.35
CA LEU A 293 -4.99 -12.66 -13.04
C LEU A 293 -3.54 -13.13 -12.93
N GLY A 294 -3.20 -14.25 -13.59
CA GLY A 294 -1.95 -14.96 -13.39
C GLY A 294 -2.07 -16.05 -12.32
N LEU A 295 -1.09 -16.94 -12.28
CA LEU A 295 -1.12 -18.12 -11.38
C LEU A 295 -1.08 -17.73 -9.90
N SER A 296 -0.38 -16.64 -9.59
CA SER A 296 -0.16 -16.13 -8.23
C SER A 296 -0.93 -14.85 -7.92
N GLY A 297 -1.82 -14.42 -8.81
CA GLY A 297 -2.50 -13.14 -8.63
C GLY A 297 -3.65 -13.21 -7.63
N VAL A 298 -3.98 -12.07 -7.03
CA VAL A 298 -4.94 -11.96 -5.93
C VAL A 298 -5.89 -10.78 -6.14
N VAL A 299 -7.16 -10.95 -5.78
CA VAL A 299 -8.13 -9.85 -5.74
C VAL A 299 -8.47 -9.50 -4.30
N LEU A 300 -8.30 -8.23 -3.91
CA LEU A 300 -8.58 -7.72 -2.57
C LEU A 300 -9.60 -6.58 -2.61
N ILE A 301 -10.49 -6.56 -1.62
CA ILE A 301 -11.57 -5.59 -1.46
C ILE A 301 -11.51 -5.10 -0.01
N LYS A 302 -11.06 -3.86 0.22
CA LYS A 302 -10.93 -3.29 1.57
C LYS A 302 -11.72 -2.00 1.72
N THR A 303 -12.56 -1.93 2.74
CA THR A 303 -13.26 -0.69 3.09
C THR A 303 -12.31 0.27 3.82
N LEU A 304 -12.44 1.56 3.50
CA LEU A 304 -11.70 2.66 4.11
C LEU A 304 -12.70 3.72 4.56
N ARG A 305 -12.63 4.13 5.83
CA ARG A 305 -13.57 5.10 6.41
C ARG A 305 -12.84 6.35 6.91
N GLY A 306 -13.23 7.51 6.36
CA GLY A 306 -12.89 8.82 6.91
C GLY A 306 -11.40 9.08 7.09
N ASP A 307 -10.60 8.90 6.04
CA ASP A 307 -9.13 8.90 6.15
C ASP A 307 -8.50 10.26 6.51
N GLY A 308 -9.09 11.37 6.04
CA GLY A 308 -8.58 12.72 6.34
C GLY A 308 -7.16 12.99 5.83
N VAL A 309 -6.68 12.23 4.83
CA VAL A 309 -5.41 12.47 4.11
C VAL A 309 -5.75 13.04 2.72
N PRO A 310 -5.62 14.37 2.50
CA PRO A 310 -6.14 15.01 1.29
C PRO A 310 -5.54 14.46 -0.01
N MET A 311 -4.23 14.19 -0.03
CA MET A 311 -3.53 13.75 -1.24
C MET A 311 -3.80 12.29 -1.63
N LEU A 312 -4.50 11.52 -0.80
CA LEU A 312 -4.91 10.16 -1.16
C LEU A 312 -5.88 10.19 -2.36
N GLY A 313 -6.70 11.24 -2.48
CA GLY A 313 -7.69 11.40 -3.54
C GLY A 313 -8.83 10.37 -3.50
N ALA A 314 -8.99 9.66 -2.37
CA ALA A 314 -10.06 8.71 -2.18
C ALA A 314 -11.41 9.42 -1.90
N PRO A 315 -12.54 8.84 -2.34
CA PRO A 315 -13.86 9.23 -1.83
C PRO A 315 -13.94 9.12 -0.29
N ALA A 316 -14.86 9.84 0.34
CA ALA A 316 -14.99 9.86 1.81
C ALA A 316 -15.23 8.46 2.43
N ASP A 317 -16.14 7.69 1.81
CA ASP A 317 -16.38 6.28 2.10
C ASP A 317 -15.88 5.46 0.92
N ALA A 318 -14.60 5.12 0.94
CA ALA A 318 -13.95 4.43 -0.16
C ALA A 318 -13.89 2.93 0.06
N VAL A 319 -13.89 2.20 -1.04
CA VAL A 319 -13.46 0.81 -1.13
C VAL A 319 -12.22 0.79 -1.99
N LEU A 320 -11.11 0.31 -1.44
CA LEU A 320 -9.94 -0.04 -2.23
C LEU A 320 -10.20 -1.40 -2.89
N PHE A 321 -10.34 -1.38 -4.22
CA PHE A 321 -10.43 -2.58 -5.03
C PHE A 321 -9.09 -2.79 -5.74
N SER A 322 -8.47 -3.93 -5.47
CA SER A 322 -7.14 -4.27 -5.92
C SER A 322 -7.16 -5.56 -6.71
N VAL A 323 -6.67 -5.51 -7.95
CA VAL A 323 -6.44 -6.67 -8.79
C VAL A 323 -4.93 -6.81 -8.98
N LEU A 324 -4.32 -7.65 -8.14
CA LEU A 324 -2.88 -7.83 -8.02
C LEU A 324 -2.45 -8.95 -8.97
N ARG A 325 -2.10 -8.59 -10.21
CA ARG A 325 -1.77 -9.54 -11.26
C ARG A 325 -0.29 -9.93 -11.25
N THR A 326 -0.01 -11.13 -11.76
CA THR A 326 1.34 -11.61 -12.08
C THR A 326 1.35 -12.13 -13.51
N ALA A 327 2.28 -11.67 -14.36
CA ALA A 327 2.37 -12.13 -15.74
C ALA A 327 3.05 -13.52 -15.83
N SER A 328 2.36 -14.55 -15.33
CA SER A 328 2.82 -15.94 -15.31
C SER A 328 2.81 -16.56 -16.72
N PRO A 329 3.64 -17.58 -17.01
CA PRO A 329 3.64 -18.26 -18.30
C PRO A 329 2.27 -18.88 -18.62
N GLY A 330 1.81 -18.75 -19.87
CA GLY A 330 0.52 -19.26 -20.31
C GLY A 330 -0.71 -18.44 -19.86
N CYS A 331 -0.49 -17.35 -19.11
CA CYS A 331 -1.52 -16.39 -18.72
C CYS A 331 -1.50 -15.16 -19.66
N ALA A 332 -2.39 -14.20 -19.42
CA ALA A 332 -2.44 -12.96 -20.19
C ALA A 332 -1.08 -12.23 -20.18
N SER A 333 -0.74 -11.61 -21.31
CA SER A 333 0.47 -10.82 -21.44
C SER A 333 0.41 -9.56 -20.59
N VAL A 334 1.59 -8.98 -20.31
CA VAL A 334 1.69 -7.66 -19.65
C VAL A 334 0.84 -6.61 -20.37
N ALA A 335 0.84 -6.60 -21.72
CA ALA A 335 0.08 -5.61 -22.49
C ALA A 335 -1.44 -5.72 -22.28
N GLU A 336 -1.97 -6.94 -22.24
CA GLU A 336 -3.39 -7.23 -21.99
C GLU A 336 -3.76 -6.86 -20.54
N MET A 337 -2.94 -7.24 -19.57
CA MET A 337 -3.14 -6.88 -18.17
C MET A 337 -3.16 -5.35 -17.96
N LEU A 338 -2.25 -4.61 -18.61
CA LEU A 338 -2.23 -3.14 -18.59
C LEU A 338 -3.47 -2.54 -19.27
N ALA A 339 -3.99 -3.16 -20.33
CA ALA A 339 -5.24 -2.74 -20.96
C ALA A 339 -6.44 -2.94 -20.02
N ALA A 340 -6.50 -4.08 -19.32
CA ALA A 340 -7.51 -4.35 -18.30
C ALA A 340 -7.43 -3.34 -17.16
N ASN A 341 -6.23 -2.96 -16.70
CA ASN A 341 -6.06 -1.94 -15.66
C ASN A 341 -6.55 -0.55 -16.10
N ARG A 342 -6.33 -0.18 -17.38
CA ARG A 342 -6.90 1.07 -17.95
C ARG A 342 -8.43 1.04 -17.96
N ALA A 343 -9.02 -0.09 -18.36
CA ALA A 343 -10.47 -0.26 -18.33
C ALA A 343 -11.02 -0.18 -16.90
N LEU A 344 -10.34 -0.80 -15.93
CA LEU A 344 -10.69 -0.72 -14.51
C LEU A 344 -10.66 0.73 -13.99
N LEU A 345 -9.59 1.49 -14.28
CA LEU A 345 -9.52 2.89 -13.90
C LEU A 345 -10.60 3.74 -14.58
N GLY A 346 -10.96 3.43 -15.83
CA GLY A 346 -12.06 4.07 -16.54
C GLY A 346 -13.41 3.84 -15.84
N ARG A 347 -13.72 2.58 -15.48
CA ARG A 347 -14.93 2.23 -14.70
C ARG A 347 -14.95 2.92 -13.35
N ALA A 348 -13.82 2.94 -12.63
CA ALA A 348 -13.70 3.61 -11.35
C ALA A 348 -14.02 5.10 -11.46
N ARG A 349 -13.40 5.81 -12.43
CA ARG A 349 -13.65 7.24 -12.66
C ARG A 349 -15.10 7.53 -13.03
N ALA A 350 -15.70 6.70 -13.90
CA ALA A 350 -17.11 6.85 -14.27
C ALA A 350 -18.05 6.69 -13.07
N ALA A 351 -17.66 5.92 -12.05
CA ALA A 351 -18.39 5.75 -10.81
C ALA A 351 -18.08 6.82 -9.74
N GLY A 352 -17.25 7.82 -10.04
CA GLY A 352 -16.79 8.83 -9.06
C GLY A 352 -15.62 8.36 -8.18
N GLY A 353 -14.97 7.28 -8.56
CA GLY A 353 -13.76 6.76 -7.94
C GLY A 353 -12.47 7.38 -8.45
N ALA A 354 -11.36 6.94 -7.88
CA ALA A 354 -10.04 7.50 -8.12
C ALA A 354 -8.96 6.42 -8.23
N ARG A 355 -7.79 6.84 -8.72
CA ARG A 355 -6.59 6.02 -8.82
C ARG A 355 -5.89 5.90 -7.47
N TYR A 356 -5.54 4.67 -7.04
CA TYR A 356 -4.60 4.50 -5.94
C TYR A 356 -3.15 4.75 -6.41
N ALA A 357 -2.27 5.19 -5.51
CA ALA A 357 -0.90 5.59 -5.89
C ALA A 357 -0.05 4.43 -6.43
N VAL A 358 -0.30 3.21 -5.93
CA VAL A 358 0.33 1.97 -6.37
C VAL A 358 -0.58 1.32 -7.41
N ASP A 359 -0.34 1.57 -8.69
CA ASP A 359 -0.97 0.83 -9.79
C ASP A 359 -0.05 0.83 -11.02
N SER A 360 -0.41 0.02 -12.01
CA SER A 360 0.26 -0.09 -13.31
C SER A 360 -0.49 0.57 -14.45
N VAL A 361 -1.14 1.71 -14.20
CA VAL A 361 -1.71 2.54 -15.26
C VAL A 361 -0.76 3.71 -15.56
N PRO A 362 -0.29 3.87 -16.81
CA PRO A 362 0.51 5.04 -17.18
C PRO A 362 -0.24 6.33 -16.81
N GLY A 363 0.39 7.19 -15.99
CA GLY A 363 -0.13 8.54 -15.77
C GLY A 363 0.05 9.37 -17.04
N ARG A 364 -0.95 10.20 -17.40
CA ARG A 364 -0.76 11.21 -18.47
C ARG A 364 0.33 12.22 -18.10
N ASP A 365 0.57 12.42 -16.80
CA ASP A 365 1.44 13.47 -16.25
C ASP A 365 2.94 13.31 -16.48
N ARG A 366 3.42 12.17 -17.01
CA ARG A 366 4.87 11.95 -17.23
C ARG A 366 5.26 11.77 -18.70
N LEU A 367 4.30 11.83 -19.63
CA LEU A 367 4.58 11.78 -21.07
C LEU A 367 4.85 13.16 -21.70
N GLN A 368 4.71 14.26 -20.96
CA GLN A 368 4.95 15.62 -21.46
C GLN A 368 6.34 16.21 -21.15
N ALA A 369 7.26 15.44 -20.56
CA ALA A 369 8.66 15.89 -20.35
C ALA A 369 9.64 15.31 -21.39
N ALA A 370 9.14 14.80 -22.52
CA ALA A 370 9.94 14.24 -23.61
C ALA A 370 9.47 14.75 -24.99
N GLY A 371 9.11 16.02 -25.06
CA GLY A 371 8.77 16.74 -26.29
C GLY A 371 9.56 18.03 -26.40
#